data_AF-A0A8X6UNA7-F1
#
_entry.id   AF-A0A8X6UNA7-F1
#
_cell.length_a   1.000
_cell.length_b   1.000
_cell.length_c   1.000
_cell.angle_alpha   90.00
_cell.angle_beta   90.00
_cell.angle_gamma   90.00
#
_symmetry.space_group_name_H-M   'P 1'
#
loop_
_entity.id
_entity.type
_entity.pdbx_description
1 polymer ?
#
loop_
_entity_poly.entity_id
_entity_poly.type
_entity_poly.pdbx_seq_one_letter_code
_entity_poly.pdbx_strand_id
1 'polypeptide(L)'
;METEKQKVVELEEKQKVAELEEKQKAVEVAQQREREFELEKLKIQLEMQKLSQTSVKKEEFRKPFPIKKSPPVGGSYDNHSPGPSRTVPRFPSFRTEGRKPIQCYGCGTPGVIKARCPTCKRANETETAV
;
A
#
# COMPACT_ATOMS: atom_id res chain seq x y z
N MET A 1 -20.76 45.11 -59.91
CA MET A 1 -19.55 44.94 -59.07
C MET A 1 -19.81 45.14 -57.57
N GLU A 2 -20.95 45.70 -57.13
CA GLU A 2 -21.25 45.86 -55.68
C GLU A 2 -21.57 44.55 -54.95
N THR A 3 -22.14 43.57 -55.65
CA THR A 3 -22.55 42.28 -55.08
C THR A 3 -21.38 41.36 -54.72
N GLU A 4 -20.23 41.49 -55.40
CA GLU A 4 -19.04 40.72 -55.08
C GLU A 4 -18.37 41.23 -53.81
N LYS A 5 -18.34 42.55 -53.59
CA LYS A 5 -17.81 43.14 -52.36
C LYS A 5 -18.63 42.72 -51.13
N GLN A 6 -19.95 42.67 -51.26
CA GLN A 6 -20.83 42.19 -50.17
C GLN A 6 -20.58 40.73 -49.80
N LYS A 7 -20.39 39.85 -50.80
CA LYS A 7 -20.09 38.44 -50.56
C LYS A 7 -18.74 38.21 -49.86
N VAL A 8 -17.73 39.02 -50.18
CA VAL A 8 -16.41 38.95 -49.55
C VAL A 8 -16.50 39.34 -48.06
N VAL A 9 -17.23 40.41 -47.75
CA VAL A 9 -17.46 40.84 -46.35
C VAL A 9 -18.19 39.76 -45.55
N GLU A 10 -19.24 39.17 -46.11
CA GLU A 10 -20.02 38.12 -45.43
C GLU A 10 -19.21 36.83 -45.19
N LEU A 11 -18.31 36.48 -46.12
CA LEU A 11 -17.38 35.36 -45.94
C LEU A 11 -16.35 35.63 -44.84
N GLU A 12 -15.83 36.86 -44.79
CA GLU A 12 -14.86 37.26 -43.77
C GLU A 12 -15.50 37.28 -42.37
N GLU A 13 -16.74 37.74 -42.26
CA GLU A 13 -17.51 37.68 -41.01
C GLU A 13 -17.78 36.24 -40.57
N LYS A 14 -18.16 35.35 -41.48
CA LYS A 14 -18.36 33.93 -41.17
C LYS A 14 -17.07 33.26 -40.68
N GLN A 15 -15.93 33.60 -41.27
CA GLN A 15 -14.63 33.10 -40.82
C GLN A 15 -14.29 33.59 -39.41
N LYS A 16 -14.51 34.88 -39.13
CA LYS A 16 -14.29 35.46 -37.79
C LYS A 16 -15.19 34.82 -36.74
N VAL A 17 -16.46 34.55 -37.07
CA VAL A 17 -17.39 33.88 -36.16
C VAL A 17 -16.95 32.45 -35.87
N ALA A 18 -16.55 31.69 -36.89
CA ALA A 18 -16.06 30.32 -36.72
C ALA A 18 -14.79 30.26 -35.85
N GLU A 19 -13.85 31.19 -36.07
CA GLU A 19 -12.62 31.28 -35.27
C GLU A 19 -12.92 31.65 -33.80
N LEU A 20 -13.86 32.57 -33.56
CA LEU A 20 -14.28 32.93 -32.20
C LEU A 20 -14.96 31.76 -31.49
N GLU A 21 -15.80 31.00 -32.19
CA GLU A 21 -16.45 29.82 -31.63
C GLU A 21 -15.44 28.71 -31.29
N GLU A 22 -14.43 28.51 -32.14
CA GLU A 22 -13.33 27.57 -31.85
C GLU A 22 -12.52 28.00 -30.63
N LYS A 23 -12.19 29.29 -30.51
CA LYS A 23 -11.51 29.84 -29.33
C LYS A 23 -12.34 29.67 -28.06
N GLN A 24 -13.65 29.90 -28.13
CA GLN A 24 -14.56 29.69 -27.00
C GLN A 24 -14.58 28.22 -26.56
N LYS A 25 -14.68 27.28 -27.51
CA LYS A 25 -14.60 25.84 -27.23
C LYS A 25 -13.25 25.45 -26.62
N ALA A 26 -12.15 26.01 -27.11
CA ALA A 26 -10.82 25.76 -26.55
C ALA A 26 -10.70 26.23 -25.10
N VAL A 27 -11.24 27.42 -24.78
CA VAL A 27 -11.30 27.94 -23.41
C VAL A 27 -12.18 27.07 -22.52
N GLU A 28 -13.34 26.64 -23.01
CA GLU A 28 -14.24 25.77 -22.25
C GLU A 28 -13.59 24.42 -21.93
N VAL A 29 -12.91 23.80 -22.90
CA VAL A 29 -12.16 22.55 -22.69
C VAL A 29 -11.03 22.75 -21.68
N ALA A 30 -10.31 23.88 -21.73
CA ALA A 30 -9.28 24.19 -20.75
C ALA A 30 -9.88 24.30 -19.33
N GLN A 31 -11.00 25.02 -19.18
CA GLN A 31 -11.71 25.14 -17.90
C GLN A 31 -12.29 23.81 -17.41
N GLN A 32 -12.73 22.93 -18.32
CA GLN A 32 -13.17 21.58 -17.95
C GLN A 32 -12.01 20.76 -17.37
N ARG A 33 -10.84 20.79 -18.02
CA ARG A 33 -9.64 20.09 -17.52
C ARG A 33 -9.19 20.61 -16.15
N GLU A 34 -9.25 21.92 -15.92
CA GLU A 34 -8.93 22.49 -14.61
C GLU A 34 -9.89 21.99 -13.52
N ARG A 35 -11.20 21.98 -13.80
CA ARG A 35 -12.22 21.43 -12.89
C ARG A 35 -12.00 19.94 -12.61
N GLU A 36 -11.65 19.15 -13.62
CA GLU A 36 -11.34 17.73 -13.45
C GLU A 36 -10.12 17.52 -12.54
N PHE A 37 -9.06 18.32 -12.73
CA PHE A 37 -7.88 18.26 -11.89
C PHE A 37 -8.17 18.61 -10.42
N GLU A 38 -8.99 19.64 -10.17
CA GLU A 38 -9.42 19.99 -8.82
C GLU A 38 -10.26 18.88 -8.16
N LEU A 39 -11.17 18.27 -8.92
CA LEU A 39 -11.97 17.14 -8.45
C LEU A 39 -11.09 15.92 -8.11
N GLU A 40 -10.10 15.61 -8.94
CA GLU A 40 -9.16 14.52 -8.69
C GLU A 40 -8.34 14.77 -7.42
N LYS A 41 -7.85 16.00 -7.22
CA LYS A 41 -7.16 16.40 -5.99
C LYS A 41 -8.01 16.17 -4.74
N LEU A 42 -9.28 16.58 -4.77
CA LEU A 42 -10.22 16.36 -3.65
C LEU A 42 -10.50 14.86 -3.43
N LYS A 43 -10.64 14.09 -4.51
CA LYS A 43 -10.85 12.63 -4.43
C LYS A 43 -9.67 11.93 -3.75
N ILE A 44 -8.44 12.31 -4.10
CA ILE A 44 -7.22 11.79 -3.45
C ILE A 44 -7.20 12.14 -1.95
N GLN A 45 -7.54 13.38 -1.59
CA GLN A 45 -7.63 13.78 -0.16
C GLN A 45 -8.66 12.94 0.61
N LEU A 46 -9.83 12.73 0.02
CA LEU A 46 -10.89 11.92 0.62
C LEU A 46 -10.46 10.44 0.76
N GLU A 47 -9.75 9.90 -0.23
CA GLU A 47 -9.22 8.53 -0.17
C GLU A 47 -8.18 8.37 0.95
N MET A 48 -7.26 9.32 1.08
CA MET A 48 -6.31 9.36 2.20
C MET A 48 -7.03 9.43 3.55
N GLN A 49 -8.10 10.22 3.64
CA GLN A 49 -8.92 10.30 4.86
C GLN A 49 -9.66 8.99 5.16
N LYS A 50 -10.16 8.28 4.14
CA LYS A 50 -10.77 6.95 4.33
C LYS A 50 -9.76 5.93 4.83
N LEU A 51 -8.54 5.94 4.27
CA LEU A 51 -7.47 5.04 4.69
C LEU A 51 -7.10 5.29 6.16
N SER A 52 -6.99 6.55 6.61
CA SER A 52 -6.69 6.87 8.01
C SER A 52 -7.80 6.45 8.99
N GLN A 53 -9.07 6.50 8.58
CA GLN A 53 -10.19 6.03 9.42
C GLN A 53 -10.25 4.50 9.55
N THR A 54 -9.82 3.75 8.53
CA THR A 54 -9.79 2.27 8.60
C THR A 54 -8.73 1.72 9.56
N SER A 55 -7.65 2.45 9.82
CA SER A 55 -6.65 2.08 10.83
C SER A 55 -7.15 2.20 12.27
N VAL A 56 -8.11 3.09 12.57
CA VAL A 56 -8.58 3.33 13.95
C VAL A 56 -9.40 2.14 14.48
N LYS A 57 -10.12 1.41 13.63
CA LYS A 57 -10.91 0.22 14.05
C LYS A 57 -10.05 -1.00 14.42
N LYS A 58 -8.76 -1.01 14.08
CA LYS A 58 -7.84 -2.11 14.44
C LYS A 58 -7.14 -1.88 15.78
N GLU A 59 -7.20 -0.66 16.31
CA GLU A 59 -6.51 -0.26 17.53
C GLU A 59 -7.31 -0.62 18.80
N GLU A 60 -8.63 -0.79 18.70
CA GLU A 60 -9.46 -1.26 19.83
C GLU A 60 -9.15 -2.70 20.26
N PHE A 61 -8.50 -3.52 19.41
CA PHE A 61 -8.09 -4.88 19.76
C PHE A 61 -6.72 -4.95 20.45
N ARG A 62 -6.05 -3.81 20.66
CA ARG A 62 -4.84 -3.70 21.49
C ARG A 62 -5.11 -2.89 22.75
N LYS A 63 -6.20 -3.18 23.45
CA LYS A 63 -6.26 -2.82 24.87
C LYS A 63 -5.12 -3.57 25.57
N PRO A 64 -4.25 -2.90 26.32
CA PRO A 64 -3.30 -3.60 27.19
C PRO A 64 -4.14 -4.44 28.14
N PHE A 65 -4.07 -5.77 28.01
CA PHE A 65 -4.55 -6.64 29.09
C PHE A 65 -3.85 -6.16 30.37
N PRO A 66 -4.56 -6.01 31.50
CA PRO A 66 -3.89 -5.65 32.75
C PRO A 66 -2.85 -6.73 33.04
N ILE A 67 -1.58 -6.39 32.83
CA ILE A 67 -0.44 -7.24 33.18
C ILE A 67 -0.45 -7.24 34.71
N LYS A 68 -1.10 -8.26 35.30
CA LYS A 68 -0.89 -8.58 36.71
C LYS A 68 0.61 -8.81 36.85
N LYS A 69 1.29 -7.97 37.64
CA LYS A 69 2.71 -8.12 37.93
C LYS A 69 2.95 -9.55 38.42
N SER A 70 3.52 -10.39 37.58
CA SER A 70 4.06 -11.67 38.03
C SER A 70 5.20 -11.40 39.01
N PRO A 71 5.32 -12.16 40.11
CA PRO A 71 6.38 -11.96 41.08
C PRO A 71 7.77 -12.11 40.41
N PRO A 72 8.82 -11.45 40.96
CA PRO A 72 10.14 -11.47 40.35
C PRO A 72 10.69 -12.90 40.35
N VAL A 73 10.85 -13.47 39.15
CA VAL A 73 11.56 -14.74 38.99
C VAL A 73 13.05 -14.44 39.15
N GLY A 74 13.57 -14.71 40.36
CA GLY A 74 14.99 -14.66 40.63
C GLY A 74 15.73 -15.65 39.73
N GLY A 75 16.72 -15.15 38.99
CA GLY A 75 17.62 -15.99 38.21
C GLY A 75 18.75 -16.51 39.10
N SER A 76 18.77 -17.83 39.35
CA SER A 76 20.03 -18.56 39.48
C SER A 76 20.12 -19.47 38.24
N TYR A 77 21.22 -19.33 37.51
CA TYR A 77 21.54 -20.16 36.36
C TYR A 77 22.39 -21.32 36.88
N ASP A 78 21.77 -22.48 37.12
CA ASP A 78 22.50 -23.68 37.51
C ASP A 78 22.19 -24.86 36.59
N ASN A 79 23.23 -25.69 36.46
CA ASN A 79 23.59 -26.55 35.35
C ASN A 79 22.67 -27.77 35.11
N HIS A 80 22.79 -28.24 33.86
CA HIS A 80 22.40 -29.54 33.30
C HIS A 80 21.91 -30.68 34.22
N SER A 81 20.63 -31.08 34.04
CA SER A 81 20.15 -32.47 34.09
C SER A 81 18.74 -32.60 33.47
N PRO A 82 18.37 -33.76 32.90
CA PRO A 82 17.19 -33.90 32.05
C PRO A 82 15.89 -33.96 32.87
N GLY A 83 15.19 -32.82 32.93
CA GLY A 83 13.88 -32.70 33.57
C GLY A 83 12.74 -33.35 32.75
N PRO A 84 11.58 -33.62 33.37
CA PRO A 84 10.55 -34.47 32.82
C PRO A 84 10.01 -33.86 31.53
N SER A 85 9.74 -34.73 30.54
CA SER A 85 9.13 -34.38 29.26
C SER A 85 7.94 -33.45 29.47
N ARG A 86 8.19 -32.14 29.37
CA ARG A 86 7.13 -31.13 29.36
C ARG A 86 6.45 -31.33 28.03
N THR A 87 5.41 -32.17 28.01
CA THR A 87 4.38 -32.14 26.99
C THR A 87 3.77 -30.75 27.06
N VAL A 88 4.41 -29.79 26.40
CA VAL A 88 3.78 -28.54 26.03
C VAL A 88 2.45 -28.93 25.40
N PRO A 89 1.32 -28.33 25.82
CA PRO A 89 0.06 -28.55 25.12
C PRO A 89 0.36 -28.18 23.67
N ARG A 90 0.36 -29.19 22.80
CA ARG A 90 0.50 -28.98 21.37
C ARG A 90 -0.80 -28.29 21.00
N PHE A 91 -0.78 -26.95 21.05
CA PHE A 91 -1.88 -26.13 20.55
C PHE A 91 -2.25 -26.72 19.19
N PRO A 92 -3.53 -27.06 18.95
CA PRO A 92 -3.94 -27.59 17.67
C PRO A 92 -3.48 -26.56 16.65
N SER A 93 -2.45 -26.93 15.88
CA SER A 93 -2.00 -26.16 14.75
C SER A 93 -3.26 -25.98 13.93
N PHE A 94 -3.79 -24.76 13.90
CA PHE A 94 -4.87 -24.40 13.00
C PHE A 94 -4.33 -24.72 11.61
N ARG A 95 -4.59 -25.95 11.15
CA ARG A 95 -4.23 -26.40 9.82
C ARG A 95 -5.13 -25.55 8.94
N THR A 96 -4.56 -24.46 8.45
CA THR A 96 -5.15 -23.70 7.38
C THR A 96 -5.01 -24.58 6.14
N GLU A 97 -5.96 -25.49 5.98
CA GLU A 97 -6.10 -26.31 4.79
C GLU A 97 -6.12 -25.35 3.59
N GLY A 98 -5.12 -25.45 2.72
CA GLY A 98 -4.93 -24.57 1.57
C GLY A 98 -3.72 -23.61 1.63
N ARG A 99 -3.02 -23.47 2.77
CA ARG A 99 -1.74 -22.73 2.79
C ARG A 99 -0.57 -23.65 2.44
N LYS A 100 0.27 -23.20 1.51
CA LYS A 100 1.54 -23.88 1.19
C LYS A 100 2.38 -24.00 2.46
N PRO A 101 3.00 -25.18 2.72
CA PRO A 101 3.84 -25.34 3.90
C PRO A 101 4.98 -24.33 3.87
N ILE A 102 5.39 -23.87 5.05
CA ILE A 102 6.51 -22.93 5.16
C ILE A 102 7.77 -23.58 4.57
N GLN A 103 8.51 -22.82 3.76
CA GLN A 103 9.74 -23.26 3.12
C GLN A 103 10.79 -22.16 3.23
N CYS A 104 12.06 -22.55 3.22
CA CYS A 104 13.15 -21.60 3.27
C CYS A 104 13.19 -20.79 1.98
N TYR A 105 13.09 -19.47 2.09
CA TYR A 105 13.16 -18.58 0.94
C TYR A 105 14.51 -18.55 0.20
N GLY A 106 15.55 -19.19 0.75
CA GLY A 106 16.87 -19.29 0.10
C GLY A 106 17.08 -20.61 -0.64
N CYS A 107 16.81 -21.74 0.01
CA CYS A 107 17.12 -23.08 -0.51
C CYS A 107 15.90 -24.00 -0.65
N GLY A 108 14.69 -23.50 -0.38
CA GLY A 108 13.44 -24.28 -0.50
C GLY A 108 13.19 -25.33 0.60
N THR A 109 14.09 -25.47 1.58
CA THR A 109 13.94 -26.48 2.64
C THR A 109 12.61 -26.32 3.40
N PRO A 110 11.74 -27.34 3.44
CA PRO A 110 10.44 -27.24 4.10
C PRO A 110 10.55 -27.18 5.62
N GLY A 111 9.58 -26.53 6.26
CA GLY A 111 9.49 -26.43 7.72
C GLY A 111 10.36 -25.35 8.36
N VAL A 112 11.24 -24.69 7.61
CA VAL A 112 12.19 -23.69 8.15
C VAL A 112 12.17 -22.40 7.33
N ILE A 113 12.34 -21.26 7.99
CA ILE A 113 12.55 -19.96 7.34
C ILE A 113 14.05 -19.69 7.14
N LYS A 114 14.42 -18.84 6.17
CA LYS A 114 15.83 -18.50 5.85
C LYS A 114 16.66 -18.14 7.09
N ALA A 115 16.09 -17.37 8.03
CA ALA A 115 16.78 -16.93 9.25
C ALA A 115 17.16 -18.05 10.25
N ARG A 116 16.52 -19.21 10.15
CA ARG A 116 16.76 -20.42 10.98
C ARG A 116 17.17 -21.63 10.13
N CYS A 117 17.44 -21.40 8.85
CA CYS A 117 17.76 -22.47 7.93
C CYS A 117 19.19 -22.97 8.20
N PRO A 118 19.40 -24.28 8.42
CA PRO A 118 20.74 -24.82 8.66
C PRO A 118 21.61 -24.79 7.40
N THR A 119 20.99 -24.88 6.22
CA THR A 119 21.64 -24.85 4.90
C THR A 119 21.94 -23.43 4.45
N CYS A 120 21.01 -22.49 4.68
CA CYS A 120 21.25 -21.06 4.43
C CYS A 120 21.81 -20.38 5.68
N LYS A 121 23.00 -20.80 6.12
CA LYS A 121 23.72 -20.07 7.18
C LYS A 121 23.70 -18.57 6.86
N ARG A 122 23.49 -17.74 7.88
CA ARG A 122 23.39 -16.28 7.75
C ARG A 122 24.71 -15.73 7.23
N ALA A 123 24.85 -15.58 5.92
CA ALA A 123 25.82 -14.67 5.35
C ALA A 123 25.30 -13.24 5.59
N ASN A 124 25.49 -12.74 6.80
CA ASN A 124 25.46 -11.30 7.07
C ASN A 124 26.89 -10.78 6.87
N GLU A 125 27.41 -10.85 5.65
CA GLU A 125 28.63 -10.14 5.30
C GLU A 125 28.38 -9.42 3.98
N THR A 126 28.51 -8.12 4.09
CA THR A 126 28.28 -7.05 3.14
C THR A 126 29.12 -7.23 1.87
N GLU A 127 28.47 -7.49 0.73
CA GLU A 127 28.99 -7.05 -0.57
C GLU A 127 28.53 -5.60 -0.80
N THR A 128 29.18 -4.67 -0.10
CA THR A 128 29.35 -3.30 -0.59
C THR A 128 30.26 -3.39 -1.81
N ALA A 129 29.66 -3.29 -2.99
CA ALA A 129 30.36 -3.03 -4.23
C ALA A 129 31.20 -1.75 -4.08
N VAL A 130 32.51 -1.88 -4.32
CA VAL A 130 33.42 -0.79 -4.69
C VAL A 130 34.01 -1.17 -6.03
#